data_AF-A0A729NN06-F1
#
_entry.id   AF-A0A729NN06-F1
#
_cell.length_a   1.000
_cell.length_b   1.000
_cell.length_c   1.000
_cell.angle_alpha   90.00
_cell.angle_beta   90.00
_cell.angle_gamma   90.00
#
_symmetry.space_group_name_H-M   'P 1'
#
loop_
_entity.id
_entity.type
_entity.pdbx_description
1 polymer ?
#
loop_
_entity_poly.entity_id
_entity_poly.type
_entity_poly.pdbx_seq_one_letter_code
_entity_poly.pdbx_strand_id
1 'polypeptide(L)'
;MQGIISFPDVIQSLVDDAFDTVEAAKIGLNASKDLYHFQKAVNEHGEETVVQETARVLKERYHCSYAEASVDAGNRVRAALELVKGQDTFKTVRDNLNKK
;
A
#
# COMPACT_ATOMS: atom_id res chain seq x y z
N MET A 1 -22.32 -0.63 34.82
CA MET A 1 -21.81 -1.99 35.03
C MET A 1 -20.44 -2.07 34.39
N GLN A 2 -19.36 -2.02 35.19
CA GLN A 2 -18.03 -2.38 34.70
C GLN A 2 -18.07 -3.88 34.43
N GLY A 3 -17.99 -4.27 33.15
CA GLY A 3 -17.87 -5.68 32.78
C GLY A 3 -16.60 -6.23 33.41
N ILE A 4 -16.71 -7.39 34.07
CA ILE A 4 -15.54 -8.11 34.58
C ILE A 4 -14.71 -8.50 33.36
N ILE A 5 -13.55 -7.85 33.18
CA ILE A 5 -12.61 -8.21 32.13
C ILE A 5 -11.96 -9.52 32.56
N SER A 6 -12.18 -10.57 31.79
CA SER A 6 -11.58 -11.90 32.03
C SER A 6 -10.08 -11.83 31.74
N PHE A 7 -9.25 -12.38 32.63
CA PHE A 7 -7.80 -12.42 32.42
C PHE A 7 -7.41 -13.10 31.09
N PRO A 8 -8.00 -14.24 30.69
CA PRO A 8 -7.88 -14.77 29.34
C PRO A 8 -8.14 -13.76 28.21
N ASP A 9 -9.16 -12.92 28.34
CA ASP A 9 -9.53 -11.93 27.30
C ASP A 9 -8.46 -10.83 27.20
N VAL A 10 -7.86 -10.43 28.33
CA VAL A 10 -6.72 -9.50 28.34
C VAL A 10 -5.51 -10.12 27.66
N ILE A 11 -5.19 -11.37 27.98
CA ILE A 11 -4.06 -12.07 27.36
C ILE A 11 -4.30 -12.23 25.85
N GLN A 12 -5.51 -12.58 25.44
CA GLN A 12 -5.85 -12.71 24.02
C GLN A 12 -5.72 -11.36 23.30
N SER A 13 -6.25 -10.27 23.85
CA SER A 13 -6.11 -8.92 23.27
C SER A 13 -4.65 -8.50 23.12
N LEU A 14 -3.80 -8.77 24.12
CA LEU A 14 -2.38 -8.44 24.05
C LEU A 14 -1.64 -9.25 22.98
N VAL A 15 -2.02 -10.51 22.82
CA VAL A 15 -1.46 -11.39 21.78
C VAL A 15 -1.89 -10.92 20.40
N ASP A 16 -3.18 -10.61 20.22
CA ASP A 16 -3.73 -10.12 18.97
C ASP A 16 -3.08 -8.78 18.56
N ASP A 17 -2.99 -7.81 19.48
CA ASP A 17 -2.34 -6.52 19.24
C ASP A 17 -0.87 -6.69 18.81
N ALA A 18 -0.16 -7.65 19.41
CA ALA A 18 1.22 -7.94 19.06
C ALA A 18 1.33 -8.53 17.64
N PHE A 19 0.45 -9.46 17.27
CA PHE A 19 0.43 -10.03 15.92
C PHE A 19 0.04 -8.99 14.86
N ASP A 20 -0.98 -8.19 15.13
CA ASP A 20 -1.43 -7.10 14.24
C ASP A 20 -0.31 -6.09 14.01
N THR A 21 0.43 -5.73 15.07
CA THR A 21 1.58 -4.82 14.97
C THR A 21 2.69 -5.40 14.08
N VAL A 22 3.02 -6.69 14.26
CA VAL A 22 4.05 -7.37 13.46
C VAL A 22 3.61 -7.48 12.01
N GLU A 23 2.34 -7.80 11.75
CA GLU A 23 1.78 -7.86 10.40
C GLU A 23 1.79 -6.48 9.73
N ALA A 24 1.34 -5.44 10.42
CA ALA A 24 1.38 -4.07 9.92
C ALA A 24 2.81 -3.62 9.58
N ALA A 25 3.79 -3.95 10.43
CA ALA A 25 5.19 -3.65 10.18
C ALA A 25 5.72 -4.40 8.94
N LYS A 26 5.35 -5.66 8.76
CA LYS A 26 5.71 -6.46 7.58
C LYS A 26 5.11 -5.88 6.30
N ILE A 27 3.83 -5.52 6.32
CA ILE A 27 3.14 -4.88 5.18
C ILE A 27 3.82 -3.55 4.84
N GLY A 28 4.05 -2.70 5.84
CA GLY A 28 4.71 -1.41 5.69
C GLY A 28 6.12 -1.53 5.12
N LEU A 29 6.89 -2.52 5.59
CA LEU A 29 8.25 -2.77 5.08
C LEU A 29 8.23 -3.21 3.61
N ASN A 30 7.33 -4.11 3.24
CA ASN A 30 7.20 -4.57 1.84
C ASN A 30 6.80 -3.44 0.90
N ALA A 31 5.82 -2.62 1.30
CA ALA A 31 5.40 -1.45 0.53
C ALA A 31 6.53 -0.42 0.40
N SER A 32 7.26 -0.15 1.48
CA SER A 32 8.36 0.81 1.49
C SER A 32 9.52 0.39 0.58
N LYS A 33 9.82 -0.91 0.50
CA LYS A 33 10.84 -1.44 -0.42
C LYS A 33 10.47 -1.19 -1.88
N ASP A 34 9.24 -1.47 -2.26
CA ASP A 34 8.78 -1.28 -3.63
C ASP A 34 8.72 0.21 -4.00
N LEU A 35 8.21 1.06 -3.09
CA LEU A 35 8.18 2.51 -3.28
C LEU A 35 9.58 3.12 -3.38
N TYR A 36 10.58 2.58 -2.66
CA TYR A 36 11.98 2.99 -2.80
C TYR A 36 12.50 2.71 -4.22
N HIS A 37 12.26 1.51 -4.76
CA HIS A 37 12.66 1.17 -6.11
C HIS A 37 11.93 1.99 -7.17
N PHE A 38 10.63 2.21 -6.98
CA PHE A 38 9.83 3.09 -7.83
C PHE A 38 10.40 4.51 -7.85
N GLN A 39 10.65 5.12 -6.69
CA GLN A 39 11.16 6.48 -6.60
C GLN A 39 12.56 6.60 -7.22
N LYS A 40 13.41 5.59 -7.02
CA LYS A 40 14.72 5.52 -7.67
C LYS A 40 14.57 5.46 -9.20
N ALA A 41 13.71 4.59 -9.73
CA ALA A 41 13.47 4.48 -11.16
C ALA A 41 12.93 5.78 -11.77
N VAL A 42 12.01 6.47 -11.10
CA VAL A 42 11.49 7.78 -11.54
C VAL A 42 12.60 8.82 -11.56
N ASN A 43 13.46 8.85 -10.55
CA ASN A 43 14.59 9.79 -10.50
C ASN A 43 15.65 9.51 -11.56
N GLU A 44 15.91 8.23 -11.87
CA GLU A 44 16.96 7.82 -12.82
C GLU A 44 16.51 7.85 -14.28
N HIS A 45 15.21 7.62 -14.55
CA HIS A 45 14.70 7.41 -15.90
C HIS A 45 13.53 8.33 -16.28
N GLY A 46 12.97 9.07 -15.34
CA GLY A 46 11.80 9.91 -15.55
C GLY A 46 10.47 9.12 -15.51
N GLU A 47 9.40 9.84 -15.17
CA GLU A 47 8.06 9.26 -14.98
C GLU A 47 7.53 8.56 -16.24
N GLU A 48 7.68 9.19 -17.42
CA GLU A 48 7.16 8.64 -18.68
C GLU A 48 7.74 7.26 -18.99
N THR A 49 9.05 7.10 -18.85
CA THR A 49 9.72 5.82 -19.06
C THR A 49 9.28 4.77 -18.05
N VAL A 50 9.10 5.16 -16.79
CA VAL A 50 8.59 4.24 -15.75
C VAL A 50 7.16 3.79 -16.05
N VAL A 51 6.28 4.67 -16.54
CA VAL A 51 4.91 4.29 -16.95
C VAL A 51 4.94 3.30 -18.12
N GLN A 52 5.75 3.58 -19.16
CA GLN A 52 5.87 2.70 -20.31
C GLN A 52 6.41 1.31 -19.94
N GLU A 53 7.42 1.25 -19.09
CA GLU A 53 7.99 -0.02 -18.64
C GLU A 53 7.04 -0.78 -17.71
N THR A 54 6.32 -0.07 -16.85
CA THR A 54 5.25 -0.67 -16.04
C THR A 54 4.20 -1.31 -16.95
N ALA A 55 3.78 -0.64 -18.03
CA ALA A 55 2.83 -1.20 -18.99
C ALA A 55 3.35 -2.49 -19.64
N ARG A 56 4.64 -2.57 -19.98
CA ARG A 56 5.26 -3.81 -20.51
C ARG A 56 5.21 -4.93 -19.48
N VAL A 57 5.62 -4.65 -18.24
CA VAL A 57 5.60 -5.64 -17.14
C VAL A 57 4.18 -6.13 -16.86
N LEU A 58 3.17 -5.25 -16.85
CA LEU A 58 1.78 -5.64 -16.61
C LEU A 58 1.20 -6.47 -17.77
N LYS A 59 1.51 -6.09 -19.00
CA LYS A 59 1.12 -6.84 -20.20
C LYS A 59 1.65 -8.27 -20.14
N GLU A 60 2.92 -8.44 -19.80
CA GLU A 60 3.55 -9.77 -19.65
C GLU A 60 2.95 -10.55 -18.48
N ARG A 61 2.75 -9.90 -17.33
CA ARG A 61 2.24 -10.52 -16.11
C ARG A 61 0.80 -11.00 -16.23
N TYR A 62 -0.05 -10.25 -16.91
CA TYR A 62 -1.49 -10.52 -16.98
C TYR A 62 -1.96 -10.99 -18.35
N HIS A 63 -1.05 -11.13 -19.33
CA HIS A 63 -1.36 -11.55 -20.70
C HIS A 63 -2.47 -10.72 -21.37
N CYS A 64 -2.54 -9.42 -21.07
CA CYS A 64 -3.54 -8.51 -21.60
C CYS A 64 -3.02 -7.70 -22.80
N SER A 65 -3.88 -6.88 -23.40
CA SER A 65 -3.47 -5.96 -24.45
C SER A 65 -2.58 -4.84 -23.89
N TYR A 66 -1.74 -4.24 -24.75
CA TYR A 66 -0.92 -3.12 -24.34
C TYR A 66 -1.75 -1.90 -23.91
N ALA A 67 -2.94 -1.70 -24.50
CA ALA A 67 -3.84 -0.61 -24.15
C ALA A 67 -4.37 -0.76 -22.71
N GLU A 68 -4.85 -1.95 -22.33
CA GLU A 68 -5.29 -2.25 -20.97
C GLU A 68 -4.13 -2.09 -19.98
N ALA A 69 -2.97 -2.65 -20.30
CA ALA A 69 -1.79 -2.54 -19.44
C ALA A 69 -1.32 -1.09 -19.24
N SER A 70 -1.45 -0.24 -20.26
CA SER A 70 -1.06 1.17 -20.20
C SER A 70 -1.98 1.97 -19.28
N VAL A 71 -3.28 1.71 -19.32
CA VAL A 71 -4.26 2.34 -18.40
C VAL A 71 -3.93 1.96 -16.96
N ASP A 72 -3.71 0.66 -16.70
CA ASP A 72 -3.37 0.17 -15.37
C ASP A 72 -2.03 0.71 -14.88
N ALA A 73 -1.02 0.79 -15.77
CA ALA A 73 0.29 1.33 -15.44
C ALA A 73 0.19 2.80 -15.01
N GLY A 74 -0.53 3.63 -15.77
CA GLY A 74 -0.75 5.04 -15.42
C GLY A 74 -1.45 5.19 -14.06
N ASN A 75 -2.48 4.38 -13.80
CA ASN A 75 -3.17 4.39 -12.51
C ASN A 75 -2.26 4.00 -11.34
N ARG A 76 -1.45 2.95 -11.50
CA ARG A 76 -0.52 2.48 -10.45
C ARG A 76 0.60 3.48 -10.18
N VAL A 77 1.21 4.03 -11.24
CA VAL A 77 2.27 5.05 -11.10
C VAL A 77 1.73 6.31 -10.43
N ARG A 78 0.55 6.79 -10.82
CA ARG A 78 -0.10 7.93 -10.17
C ARG A 78 -0.33 7.68 -8.67
N ALA A 79 -0.90 6.54 -8.31
CA ALA A 79 -1.13 6.18 -6.92
C ALA A 79 0.18 6.07 -6.12
N ALA A 80 1.24 5.51 -6.71
CA ALA A 80 2.56 5.44 -6.08
C ALA A 80 3.16 6.84 -5.86
N LEU A 81 3.03 7.75 -6.83
CA LEU A 81 3.47 9.14 -6.68
C LEU A 81 2.74 9.87 -5.54
N GLU A 82 1.43 9.64 -5.40
CA GLU A 82 0.63 10.19 -4.29
C GLU A 82 1.16 9.70 -2.93
N LEU A 83 1.45 8.40 -2.81
CA LEU A 83 2.00 7.80 -1.59
C LEU A 83 3.41 8.30 -1.26
N VAL A 84 4.30 8.39 -2.25
CA VAL A 84 5.67 8.92 -2.09
C VAL A 84 5.66 10.38 -1.63
N LYS A 85 4.68 11.17 -2.07
CA LYS A 85 4.50 12.57 -1.63
C LYS A 85 3.89 12.69 -0.23
N GLY A 86 3.57 11.57 0.43
CA GLY A 86 3.03 11.55 1.78
C GLY A 86 1.56 11.98 1.86
N GLN A 87 0.78 11.78 0.79
CA GLN A 87 -0.67 12.03 0.87
C GLN A 87 -1.32 11.08 1.87
N ASP A 88 -2.10 11.65 2.80
CA ASP A 88 -2.75 10.93 3.89
C ASP A 88 -4.20 10.52 3.55
N THR A 89 -4.53 10.39 2.27
CA THR A 89 -5.87 10.08 1.76
C THR A 89 -6.52 8.92 2.51
N PHE A 90 -5.83 7.78 2.64
CA PHE A 90 -6.40 6.60 3.30
C PHE A 90 -6.46 6.72 4.83
N LYS A 91 -5.58 7.51 5.46
CA LYS A 91 -5.70 7.85 6.88
C LYS A 91 -6.96 8.69 7.10
N THR A 92 -7.15 9.72 6.28
CA THR A 92 -8.36 10.56 6.30
C THR A 92 -9.63 9.75 6.08
N VAL A 93 -9.63 8.81 5.12
CA VAL A 93 -10.77 7.89 4.91
C VAL A 93 -11.04 7.05 6.15
N ARG A 94 -10.02 6.44 6.77
CA ARG A 94 -10.17 5.64 8.00
C ARG A 94 -10.73 6.48 9.14
N ASP A 95 -10.19 7.66 9.36
CA ASP A 95 -10.62 8.58 10.42
C ASP A 95 -12.09 9.01 10.21
N ASN A 96 -12.53 9.17 8.97
CA ASN A 96 -13.92 9.50 8.65
C ASN A 96 -14.87 8.32 8.87
N LEU A 97 -14.44 7.09 8.59
CA LEU A 97 -15.25 5.89 8.84
C LEU A 97 -15.40 5.60 10.33
N ASN A 98 -14.35 5.83 11.13
CA ASN A 98 -14.38 5.63 12.58
C ASN A 98 -15.23 6.66 13.36
N LYS A 99 -15.63 7.76 12.70
CA LYS A 99 -16.53 8.78 13.28
C LYS A 99 -18.02 8.46 13.07
N LYS A 100 -18.34 7.44 12.27
CA LYS A 100 -19.71 6.96 12.06
C LYS A 100 -20.12 6.00 13.17
#